data_AF-A0A4P0YCS6-F1
#
_entry.id   AF-A0A4P0YCS6-F1
#
_cell.length_a   1.000
_cell.length_b   1.000
_cell.length_c   1.000
_cell.angle_alpha   90.00
_cell.angle_beta   90.00
_cell.angle_gamma   90.00
#
_symmetry.space_group_name_H-M   'P 1'
#
loop_
_entity.id
_entity.type
_entity.pdbx_description
1 polymer ?
#
loop_
_entity_poly.entity_id
_entity_poly.type
_entity_poly.pdbx_seq_one_letter_code
_entity_poly.pdbx_strand_id
1 'polypeptide(L)'
;MTAVANGIALHGGFIPYTSTFLMFVEYARNAARMAALMKARQIMVYTHDSIGLGEDGPTHQAVEQLASLRLTPNFSTWRPCDQVETAVAWQAAIARQSGPTALILSRQNLAQMPRTPEQVQDIARGGYVLKDAGGKPDLILIATGSEVEITVLAAEKLLAKGVNVRVVSLPSTDVFDAQDEAWRESVLPSDVSARVAVEAGIADYWYKYVGLKGKIVGMTGYGESAPAEQLFPFFGFTVDHIVATAEQVLNG
;
A
#
# COMPACT_ATOMS: atom_id res chain seq x y z
N MET A 1 7.80 14.87 19.24
CA MET A 1 7.06 15.36 18.06
C MET A 1 5.61 14.91 18.05
N THR A 2 5.29 13.63 17.82
CA THR A 2 3.91 13.15 17.62
C THR A 2 2.96 13.46 18.79
N ALA A 3 3.40 13.28 20.04
CA ALA A 3 2.59 13.61 21.21
C ALA A 3 2.29 15.13 21.33
N VAL A 4 3.23 16.00 20.94
CA VAL A 4 3.01 17.45 20.94
C VAL A 4 1.95 17.82 19.91
N ALA A 5 2.01 17.22 18.73
CA ALA A 5 1.01 17.45 17.69
C ALA A 5 -0.37 16.87 18.04
N ASN A 6 -0.47 15.84 18.89
CA ASN A 6 -1.75 15.46 19.49
C ASN A 6 -2.32 16.61 20.33
N GLY A 7 -1.49 17.28 21.14
CA GLY A 7 -1.89 18.47 21.90
C GLY A 7 -2.35 19.62 20.99
N ILE A 8 -1.65 19.86 19.89
CA ILE A 8 -2.04 20.87 18.88
C ILE A 8 -3.43 20.54 18.29
N ALA A 9 -3.67 19.27 17.93
CA ALA A 9 -4.97 18.83 17.40
C ALA A 9 -6.09 19.00 18.43
N LEU A 10 -5.84 18.66 19.70
CA LEU A 10 -6.80 18.76 20.79
C LEU A 10 -7.10 20.20 21.21
N HIS A 11 -6.13 21.10 21.09
CA HIS A 11 -6.31 22.52 21.38
C HIS A 11 -7.31 23.18 20.40
N GLY A 12 -7.31 22.73 19.14
CA GLY A 12 -8.12 23.32 18.07
C GLY A 12 -7.47 24.57 17.44
N GLY A 13 -7.95 24.92 16.25
CA GLY A 13 -7.43 26.03 15.43
C GLY A 13 -6.38 25.63 14.40
N PHE A 14 -5.83 24.42 14.48
CA PHE A 14 -4.79 23.92 13.56
C PHE A 14 -5.08 22.48 13.09
N ILE A 15 -4.52 22.13 11.93
CA ILE A 15 -4.42 20.74 11.44
C ILE A 15 -2.93 20.39 11.43
N PRO A 16 -2.41 19.74 12.48
CA PRO A 16 -0.98 19.47 12.58
C PRO A 16 -0.54 18.36 11.62
N TYR A 17 0.62 18.54 11.01
CA TYR A 17 1.38 17.44 10.42
C TYR A 17 2.72 17.24 11.13
N THR A 18 3.21 16.01 11.12
CA THR A 18 4.52 15.62 11.67
C THR A 18 5.24 14.71 10.69
N SER A 19 6.57 14.67 10.71
CA SER A 19 7.33 13.91 9.69
C SER A 19 8.60 13.25 10.22
N THR A 20 8.91 12.06 9.73
CA THR A 20 10.18 11.33 9.90
C THR A 20 10.26 10.16 8.88
N PHE A 21 11.33 9.36 8.89
CA PHE A 21 11.35 8.11 8.11
C PHE A 21 10.38 7.09 8.69
N LEU A 22 9.80 6.23 7.85
CA LEU A 22 8.81 5.25 8.29
C LEU A 22 9.34 4.37 9.43
N MET A 23 10.58 3.92 9.36
CA MET A 23 11.22 3.14 10.43
C MET A 23 11.06 3.79 11.81
N PHE A 24 11.22 5.10 11.89
CA PHE A 24 11.20 5.82 13.17
C PHE A 24 9.80 6.09 13.72
N VAL A 25 8.75 5.60 13.04
CA VAL A 25 7.42 5.49 13.69
C VAL A 25 7.48 4.64 14.95
N GLU A 26 8.44 3.71 15.04
CA GLU A 26 8.65 2.89 16.24
C GLU A 26 8.97 3.73 17.48
N TYR A 27 9.78 4.78 17.33
CA TYR A 27 10.08 5.73 18.40
C TYR A 27 8.85 6.53 18.86
N ALA A 28 7.89 6.72 17.96
CA ALA A 28 6.68 7.50 18.20
C ALA A 28 5.41 6.64 18.36
N ARG A 29 5.55 5.32 18.42
CA ARG A 29 4.45 4.38 18.15
C ARG A 29 3.27 4.55 19.09
N ASN A 30 3.55 4.73 20.39
CA ASN A 30 2.50 4.92 21.38
C ASN A 30 1.78 6.26 21.20
N ALA A 31 2.51 7.34 20.87
CA ALA A 31 1.89 8.64 20.59
C ALA A 31 1.00 8.59 19.34
N ALA A 32 1.40 7.85 18.30
CA ALA A 32 0.58 7.60 17.11
C ALA A 32 -0.68 6.80 17.46
N ARG A 33 -0.58 5.77 18.30
CA ARG A 33 -1.74 5.03 18.84
C ARG A 33 -2.66 5.95 19.64
N MET A 34 -2.12 6.85 20.45
CA MET A 34 -2.91 7.81 21.23
C MET A 34 -3.68 8.77 20.33
N ALA A 35 -3.10 9.21 19.21
CA ALA A 35 -3.82 10.02 18.22
C ALA A 35 -5.07 9.28 17.71
N ALA A 36 -4.95 7.99 17.36
CA ALA A 36 -6.07 7.17 16.91
C ALA A 36 -7.11 6.95 18.00
N LEU A 37 -6.69 6.65 19.22
CA LEU A 37 -7.59 6.47 20.37
C LEU A 37 -8.39 7.74 20.68
N MET A 38 -7.74 8.89 20.68
CA MET A 38 -8.36 10.20 20.98
C MET A 38 -9.14 10.78 19.80
N LYS A 39 -9.14 10.11 18.64
CA LYS A 39 -9.72 10.61 17.38
C LYS A 39 -9.11 11.96 16.95
N ALA A 40 -7.84 12.19 17.26
CA ALA A 40 -7.14 13.43 16.96
C ALA A 40 -6.84 13.54 15.46
N ARG A 41 -7.28 14.63 14.83
CA ARG A 41 -6.97 14.96 13.43
C ARG A 41 -5.51 15.38 13.30
N GLN A 42 -4.67 14.45 12.85
CA GLN A 42 -3.23 14.65 12.65
C GLN A 42 -2.76 13.93 11.39
N ILE A 43 -1.90 14.58 10.61
CA ILE A 43 -1.30 13.98 9.42
C ILE A 43 0.15 13.57 9.74
N MET A 44 0.48 12.31 9.54
CA MET A 44 1.82 11.77 9.80
C MET A 44 2.49 11.44 8.47
N VAL A 45 3.50 12.20 8.09
CA VAL A 45 4.25 12.03 6.84
C VAL A 45 5.43 11.11 7.12
N TYR A 46 5.39 9.89 6.62
CA TYR A 46 6.46 8.91 6.76
C TYR A 46 7.08 8.64 5.40
N THR A 47 8.33 9.05 5.21
CA THR A 47 9.07 8.83 3.95
C THR A 47 10.03 7.65 4.07
N HIS A 48 10.73 7.28 2.99
CA HIS A 48 11.70 6.18 2.98
C HIS A 48 11.05 4.86 3.45
N ASP A 49 10.02 4.46 2.72
CA ASP A 49 9.01 3.49 3.16
C ASP A 49 9.40 2.00 3.05
N SER A 50 10.57 1.68 2.48
CA SER A 50 10.91 0.32 2.08
C SER A 50 12.42 0.13 1.86
N ILE A 51 12.82 -1.05 1.39
CA ILE A 51 14.15 -1.32 0.84
C ILE A 51 14.56 -0.37 -0.30
N GLY A 52 13.60 0.33 -0.92
CA GLY A 52 13.85 1.36 -1.94
C GLY A 52 14.71 2.54 -1.45
N LEU A 53 14.89 2.69 -0.13
CA LEU A 53 15.83 3.69 0.39
C LEU A 53 17.30 3.33 0.16
N GLY A 54 17.63 2.06 -0.04
CA GLY A 54 18.98 1.61 -0.40
C GLY A 54 19.97 1.56 0.77
N GLU A 55 21.07 2.28 0.65
CA GLU A 55 22.35 2.02 1.32
C GLU A 55 22.35 2.23 2.84
N ASP A 56 21.36 2.90 3.43
CA ASP A 56 21.28 3.01 4.91
C ASP A 56 20.97 1.65 5.57
N GLY A 57 20.48 0.69 4.80
CA GLY A 57 20.43 -0.72 5.18
C GLY A 57 19.33 -1.11 6.18
N PRO A 58 19.41 -2.32 6.76
CA PRO A 58 18.30 -2.95 7.48
C PRO A 58 17.82 -2.21 8.73
N THR A 59 18.65 -1.32 9.29
CA THR A 59 18.26 -0.52 10.46
C THR A 59 17.32 0.64 10.10
N HIS A 60 17.21 0.99 8.82
CA HIS A 60 16.39 2.08 8.30
C HIS A 60 15.28 1.58 7.37
N GLN A 61 15.46 0.43 6.73
CA GLN A 61 14.52 -0.13 5.76
C GLN A 61 13.30 -0.71 6.46
N ALA A 62 12.15 -0.05 6.28
CA ALA A 62 10.90 -0.51 6.84
C ALA A 62 10.43 -1.82 6.16
N VAL A 63 9.90 -2.74 6.96
CA VAL A 63 9.36 -4.03 6.53
C VAL A 63 7.97 -4.24 7.12
N GLU A 64 7.85 -4.24 8.46
CA GLU A 64 6.62 -4.55 9.19
C GLU A 64 5.84 -3.32 9.67
N GLN A 65 6.43 -2.12 9.60
CA GLN A 65 5.86 -0.89 10.17
C GLN A 65 4.51 -0.55 9.52
N LEU A 66 4.39 -0.76 8.20
CA LEU A 66 3.15 -0.55 7.47
C LEU A 66 2.02 -1.47 7.96
N ALA A 67 2.30 -2.76 8.15
CA ALA A 67 1.33 -3.71 8.70
C ALA A 67 0.94 -3.34 10.14
N SER A 68 1.91 -2.94 10.98
CA SER A 68 1.65 -2.46 12.35
C SER A 68 0.68 -1.28 12.38
N LEU A 69 0.83 -0.31 11.47
CA LEU A 69 -0.07 0.83 11.35
C LEU A 69 -1.47 0.41 10.88
N ARG A 70 -1.55 -0.41 9.81
CA ARG A 70 -2.82 -0.93 9.27
C ARG A 70 -3.63 -1.73 10.29
N LEU A 71 -2.96 -2.44 11.20
CA LEU A 71 -3.61 -3.21 12.27
C LEU A 71 -4.03 -2.35 13.48
N THR A 72 -3.79 -1.04 13.45
CA THR A 72 -4.18 -0.13 14.54
C THR A 72 -5.63 0.36 14.35
N PRO A 73 -6.53 0.14 15.32
CA PRO A 73 -7.89 0.66 15.23
C PRO A 73 -7.94 2.18 15.04
N ASN A 74 -8.84 2.65 14.18
CA ASN A 74 -9.04 4.07 13.85
C ASN A 74 -7.80 4.78 13.29
N PHE A 75 -6.86 4.04 12.71
CA PHE A 75 -5.67 4.60 12.09
C PHE A 75 -5.78 4.48 10.56
N SER A 76 -5.75 5.60 9.85
CA SER A 76 -5.80 5.56 8.38
C SER A 76 -4.40 5.56 7.80
N THR A 77 -4.12 4.66 6.87
CA THR A 77 -2.80 4.50 6.27
C THR A 77 -2.88 4.51 4.77
N TRP A 78 -2.15 5.42 4.13
CA TRP A 78 -2.11 5.58 2.68
C TRP A 78 -0.69 5.37 2.16
N ARG A 79 -0.52 4.40 1.26
CA ARG A 79 0.71 4.14 0.51
C ARG A 79 0.47 4.38 -0.99
N PRO A 80 0.48 5.65 -1.44
CA PRO A 80 0.16 6.03 -2.81
C PRO A 80 1.23 5.57 -3.80
N CYS A 81 0.81 5.15 -4.99
CA CYS A 81 1.70 4.64 -6.03
C CYS A 81 2.32 5.71 -6.94
N ASP A 82 1.78 6.92 -6.92
CA ASP A 82 2.27 8.04 -7.73
C ASP A 82 1.79 9.39 -7.16
N GLN A 83 2.08 10.47 -7.89
CA GLN A 83 1.70 11.83 -7.48
C GLN A 83 0.18 12.07 -7.42
N VAL A 84 -0.62 11.36 -8.22
CA VAL A 84 -2.08 11.52 -8.23
C VAL A 84 -2.67 10.89 -6.99
N GLU A 85 -2.28 9.65 -6.68
CA GLU A 85 -2.69 9.00 -5.43
C GLU A 85 -2.17 9.76 -4.21
N THR A 86 -0.97 10.34 -4.29
CA THR A 86 -0.42 11.17 -3.21
C THR A 86 -1.28 12.40 -2.95
N ALA A 87 -1.75 13.08 -4.01
CA ALA A 87 -2.63 14.24 -3.88
C ALA A 87 -3.98 13.85 -3.25
N VAL A 88 -4.59 12.73 -3.68
CA VAL A 88 -5.84 12.23 -3.11
C VAL A 88 -5.65 11.81 -1.64
N ALA A 89 -4.55 11.15 -1.30
CA ALA A 89 -4.24 10.76 0.06
C ALA A 89 -4.10 11.98 0.99
N TRP A 90 -3.45 13.05 0.54
CA TRP A 90 -3.39 14.33 1.26
C TRP A 90 -4.78 14.96 1.43
N GLN A 91 -5.60 14.98 0.37
CA GLN A 91 -6.96 15.49 0.44
C GLN A 91 -7.79 14.71 1.47
N ALA A 92 -7.73 13.38 1.45
CA ALA A 92 -8.41 12.51 2.39
C ALA A 92 -7.89 12.71 3.83
N ALA A 93 -6.57 12.83 4.01
CA ALA A 93 -5.93 13.09 5.29
C ALA A 93 -6.38 14.44 5.90
N ILE A 94 -6.45 15.48 5.07
CA ILE A 94 -6.99 16.77 5.48
C ILE A 94 -8.46 16.60 5.83
N ALA A 95 -9.30 16.01 4.97
CA ALA A 95 -10.75 15.91 5.21
C ALA A 95 -11.14 15.08 6.45
N ARG A 96 -10.30 14.13 6.86
CA ARG A 96 -10.58 13.22 7.99
C ARG A 96 -10.52 13.95 9.34
N GLN A 97 -11.66 14.08 10.01
CA GLN A 97 -11.76 14.79 11.31
C GLN A 97 -11.72 13.87 12.54
N SER A 98 -11.85 12.56 12.35
CA SER A 98 -12.09 11.58 13.42
C SER A 98 -10.90 10.68 13.75
N GLY A 99 -9.69 11.06 13.36
CA GLY A 99 -8.46 10.33 13.71
C GLY A 99 -7.24 10.74 12.88
N PRO A 100 -6.10 10.05 13.08
CA PRO A 100 -4.84 10.34 12.39
C PRO A 100 -4.71 9.59 11.07
N THR A 101 -4.06 10.22 10.10
CA THR A 101 -3.73 9.61 8.81
C THR A 101 -2.23 9.57 8.62
N ALA A 102 -1.66 8.41 8.33
CA ALA A 102 -0.29 8.28 7.87
C ALA A 102 -0.20 8.23 6.34
N LEU A 103 0.74 9.00 5.80
CA LEU A 103 1.14 8.98 4.40
C LEU A 103 2.50 8.28 4.31
N ILE A 104 2.57 7.22 3.53
CA ILE A 104 3.71 6.31 3.40
C ILE A 104 4.35 6.55 2.03
N LEU A 105 5.50 7.20 2.01
CA LEU A 105 6.06 7.83 0.82
C LEU A 105 7.45 7.28 0.48
N SER A 106 7.71 7.05 -0.80
CA SER A 106 8.98 6.55 -1.31
C SER A 106 10.12 7.56 -1.16
N ARG A 107 11.36 7.07 -1.21
CA ARG A 107 12.56 7.90 -1.47
C ARG A 107 12.74 8.12 -2.97
N GLN A 108 12.55 7.05 -3.72
CA GLN A 108 12.75 6.94 -5.15
C GLN A 108 11.57 7.48 -5.97
N ASN A 109 11.84 7.81 -7.23
CA ASN A 109 10.83 8.23 -8.20
C ASN A 109 9.84 7.09 -8.48
N LEU A 110 8.57 7.45 -8.68
CA LEU A 110 7.50 6.52 -9.06
C LEU A 110 6.90 6.96 -10.40
N ALA A 111 6.65 6.02 -11.30
CA ALA A 111 5.94 6.30 -12.54
C ALA A 111 4.49 6.67 -12.26
N GLN A 112 3.95 7.65 -13.01
CA GLN A 112 2.52 7.95 -12.96
C GLN A 112 1.73 6.89 -13.73
N MET A 113 0.71 6.32 -13.10
CA MET A 113 -0.17 5.36 -13.76
C MET A 113 -1.26 6.06 -14.59
N PRO A 114 -1.57 5.56 -15.80
CA PRO A 114 -2.69 6.06 -16.59
C PRO A 114 -4.02 5.71 -15.91
N ARG A 115 -4.95 6.66 -15.90
CA ARG A 115 -6.28 6.51 -15.28
C ARG A 115 -7.35 7.19 -16.11
N THR A 116 -8.54 6.61 -16.11
CA THR A 116 -9.78 7.29 -16.51
C THR A 116 -10.24 8.29 -15.43
N PRO A 117 -11.11 9.26 -15.76
CA PRO A 117 -11.68 10.17 -14.77
C PRO A 117 -12.37 9.46 -13.60
N GLU A 118 -13.05 8.35 -13.86
CA GLU A 118 -13.72 7.52 -12.85
C GLU A 118 -12.69 6.89 -11.91
N GLN A 119 -11.62 6.29 -12.46
CA GLN A 119 -10.54 5.71 -11.65
C GLN A 119 -9.84 6.75 -10.78
N VAL A 120 -9.72 8.01 -11.22
CA VAL A 120 -9.17 9.08 -10.37
C VAL A 120 -10.06 9.34 -9.15
N GLN A 121 -11.38 9.27 -9.31
CA GLN A 121 -12.33 9.39 -8.17
C GLN A 121 -12.25 8.17 -7.25
N ASP A 122 -12.09 6.97 -7.83
CA ASP A 122 -12.06 5.72 -7.09
C ASP A 122 -10.82 5.55 -6.20
N ILE A 123 -9.75 6.33 -6.40
CA ILE A 123 -8.60 6.40 -5.47
C ILE A 123 -9.09 6.71 -4.05
N ALA A 124 -10.06 7.61 -3.90
CA ALA A 124 -10.61 8.01 -2.60
C ALA A 124 -11.37 6.87 -1.90
N ARG A 125 -11.63 5.76 -2.59
CA ARG A 125 -12.27 4.55 -2.05
C ARG A 125 -11.24 3.54 -1.51
N GLY A 126 -9.95 3.90 -1.48
CA GLY A 126 -8.87 3.15 -0.83
C GLY A 126 -8.36 1.94 -1.61
N GLY A 127 -9.19 1.38 -2.49
CA GLY A 127 -8.84 0.28 -3.38
C GLY A 127 -9.74 0.29 -4.61
N TYR A 128 -9.14 0.16 -5.79
CA TYR A 128 -9.85 0.28 -7.06
C TYR A 128 -9.15 -0.51 -8.18
N VAL A 129 -9.90 -0.81 -9.23
CA VAL A 129 -9.39 -1.50 -10.42
C VAL A 129 -8.61 -0.50 -11.28
N LEU A 130 -7.29 -0.67 -11.36
CA LEU A 130 -6.40 0.18 -12.16
C LEU A 130 -6.31 -0.32 -13.61
N LYS A 131 -6.26 -1.65 -13.79
CA LYS A 131 -6.21 -2.29 -15.10
C LYS A 131 -7.11 -3.51 -15.11
N ASP A 132 -7.85 -3.69 -16.19
CA ASP A 132 -8.76 -4.82 -16.37
C ASP A 132 -8.78 -5.20 -17.84
N ALA A 133 -8.80 -6.50 -18.15
CA ALA A 133 -8.96 -6.98 -19.53
C ALA A 133 -10.43 -7.24 -19.91
N GLY A 134 -11.37 -6.97 -18.99
CA GLY A 134 -12.81 -7.11 -19.18
C GLY A 134 -13.30 -8.54 -18.92
N GLY A 135 -14.60 -8.69 -18.63
CA GLY A 135 -15.16 -9.99 -18.22
C GLY A 135 -14.71 -10.43 -16.83
N LYS A 136 -14.83 -11.73 -16.53
CA LYS A 136 -14.36 -12.31 -15.26
C LYS A 136 -12.84 -12.54 -15.32
N PRO A 137 -12.03 -11.98 -14.41
CA PRO A 137 -10.59 -12.20 -14.41
C PRO A 137 -10.24 -13.63 -13.96
N ASP A 138 -9.22 -14.20 -14.59
CA ASP A 138 -8.60 -15.46 -14.17
C ASP A 138 -7.70 -15.24 -12.95
N LEU A 139 -7.13 -14.03 -12.83
CA LEU A 139 -6.16 -13.64 -11.83
C LEU A 139 -6.35 -12.18 -11.41
N ILE A 140 -6.22 -11.92 -10.12
CA ILE A 140 -6.16 -10.55 -9.58
C ILE A 140 -4.77 -10.29 -8.97
N LEU A 141 -4.07 -9.29 -9.47
CA LEU A 141 -2.86 -8.75 -8.87
C LEU A 141 -3.22 -7.54 -8.00
N ILE A 142 -2.77 -7.52 -6.75
CA ILE A 142 -3.05 -6.46 -5.78
C ILE A 142 -1.71 -5.82 -5.40
N ALA A 143 -1.57 -4.51 -5.56
CA ALA A 143 -0.33 -3.81 -5.25
C ALA A 143 -0.56 -2.47 -4.58
N THR A 144 0.47 -1.94 -3.94
CA THR A 144 0.49 -0.62 -3.30
C THR A 144 1.80 0.10 -3.61
N GLY A 145 1.81 1.42 -3.47
CA GLY A 145 3.05 2.21 -3.53
C GLY A 145 3.90 1.93 -4.75
N SER A 146 5.21 1.79 -4.53
CA SER A 146 6.20 1.56 -5.57
C SER A 146 6.01 0.26 -6.37
N GLU A 147 5.27 -0.71 -5.83
CA GLU A 147 5.12 -2.01 -6.49
C GLU A 147 4.00 -2.03 -7.54
N VAL A 148 3.20 -0.96 -7.67
CA VAL A 148 2.12 -0.90 -8.68
C VAL A 148 2.70 -0.94 -10.10
N GLU A 149 3.77 -0.19 -10.38
CA GLU A 149 4.39 -0.14 -11.71
C GLU A 149 4.85 -1.52 -12.17
N ILE A 150 5.65 -2.21 -11.35
CA ILE A 150 6.18 -3.53 -11.69
C ILE A 150 5.06 -4.59 -11.81
N THR A 151 3.98 -4.42 -11.05
CA THR A 151 2.80 -5.28 -11.11
C THR A 151 2.03 -5.08 -12.42
N VAL A 152 1.90 -3.83 -12.91
CA VAL A 152 1.29 -3.54 -14.21
C VAL A 152 2.12 -4.16 -15.34
N LEU A 153 3.45 -4.08 -15.27
CA LEU A 153 4.34 -4.74 -16.25
C LEU A 153 4.21 -6.27 -16.23
N ALA A 154 4.04 -6.88 -15.06
CA ALA A 154 3.76 -8.31 -14.94
C ALA A 154 2.40 -8.69 -15.55
N ALA A 155 1.37 -7.87 -15.31
CA ALA A 155 0.05 -8.06 -15.91
C ALA A 155 0.11 -8.01 -17.44
N GLU A 156 0.93 -7.16 -18.03
CA GLU A 156 1.13 -7.09 -19.49
C GLU A 156 1.72 -8.37 -20.06
N LYS A 157 2.73 -8.95 -19.39
CA LYS A 157 3.30 -10.23 -19.80
C LYS A 157 2.30 -11.37 -19.70
N LEU A 158 1.50 -11.41 -18.63
CA LEU A 158 0.47 -12.44 -18.43
C LEU A 158 -0.67 -12.31 -19.45
N LEU A 159 -1.10 -11.09 -19.74
CA LEU A 159 -2.11 -10.82 -20.76
C LEU A 159 -1.64 -11.26 -22.16
N ALA A 160 -0.37 -11.00 -22.49
CA ALA A 160 0.23 -11.48 -23.74
C ALA A 160 0.27 -13.02 -23.85
N LYS A 161 0.19 -13.74 -22.72
CA LYS A 161 0.06 -15.20 -22.66
C LYS A 161 -1.40 -15.68 -22.64
N GLY A 162 -2.38 -14.78 -22.76
CA GLY A 162 -3.80 -15.10 -22.81
C GLY A 162 -4.48 -15.23 -21.44
N VAL A 163 -3.84 -14.80 -20.35
CA VAL A 163 -4.46 -14.78 -19.01
C VAL A 163 -5.27 -13.50 -18.85
N ASN A 164 -6.54 -13.60 -18.44
CA ASN A 164 -7.35 -12.42 -18.11
C ASN A 164 -6.95 -11.87 -16.73
N VAL A 165 -6.08 -10.85 -16.72
CA VAL A 165 -5.53 -10.28 -15.48
C VAL A 165 -6.20 -8.95 -15.13
N ARG A 166 -6.61 -8.85 -13.87
CA ARG A 166 -6.99 -7.58 -13.23
C ARG A 166 -5.85 -7.09 -12.33
N VAL A 167 -5.57 -5.79 -12.36
CA VAL A 167 -4.66 -5.11 -11.42
C VAL A 167 -5.47 -4.17 -10.54
N VAL A 168 -5.34 -4.34 -9.23
CA VAL A 168 -5.94 -3.51 -8.20
C VAL A 168 -4.85 -2.69 -7.52
N SER A 169 -4.99 -1.36 -7.55
CA SER A 169 -4.22 -0.48 -6.67
C SER A 169 -4.95 -0.36 -5.34
N LEU A 170 -4.27 -0.63 -4.23
CA LEU A 170 -4.85 -0.64 -2.88
C LEU A 170 -4.15 0.35 -1.94
N PRO A 171 -4.16 1.68 -2.25
CA PRO A 171 -3.40 2.66 -1.50
C PRO A 171 -3.80 2.77 -0.03
N SER A 172 -5.05 2.50 0.33
CA SER A 172 -5.50 2.52 1.73
C SER A 172 -6.46 1.38 2.03
N THR A 173 -5.96 0.40 2.78
CA THR A 173 -6.72 -0.79 3.15
C THR A 173 -7.87 -0.47 4.11
N ASP A 174 -7.67 0.45 5.06
CA ASP A 174 -8.72 0.85 6.01
C ASP A 174 -9.88 1.56 5.31
N VAL A 175 -9.60 2.38 4.30
CA VAL A 175 -10.63 3.06 3.52
C VAL A 175 -11.35 2.08 2.60
N PHE A 176 -10.63 1.12 2.01
CA PHE A 176 -11.22 0.06 1.19
C PHE A 176 -12.15 -0.85 2.01
N ASP A 177 -11.71 -1.28 3.19
CA ASP A 177 -12.51 -2.14 4.07
C ASP A 177 -13.80 -1.47 4.55
N ALA A 178 -13.77 -0.13 4.70
CA ALA A 178 -14.91 0.66 5.10
C ALA A 178 -15.94 0.88 3.96
N GLN A 179 -15.63 0.50 2.73
CA GLN A 179 -16.58 0.56 1.62
C GLN A 179 -17.69 -0.47 1.78
N ASP A 180 -18.84 -0.18 1.15
CA ASP A 180 -19.93 -1.14 1.05
C ASP A 180 -19.47 -2.46 0.40
N GLU A 181 -20.19 -3.53 0.70
CA GLU A 181 -19.88 -4.87 0.19
C GLU A 181 -19.91 -4.94 -1.34
N ALA A 182 -20.83 -4.22 -1.98
CA ALA A 182 -20.95 -4.23 -3.44
C ALA A 182 -19.69 -3.66 -4.11
N TRP A 183 -19.10 -2.60 -3.56
CA TRP A 183 -17.84 -2.07 -4.05
C TRP A 183 -16.69 -3.04 -3.83
N ARG A 184 -16.54 -3.57 -2.61
CA ARG A 184 -15.45 -4.51 -2.31
C ARG A 184 -15.52 -5.74 -3.22
N GLU A 185 -16.72 -6.26 -3.49
CA GLU A 185 -16.96 -7.36 -4.41
C GLU A 185 -16.68 -6.97 -5.87
N SER A 186 -17.01 -5.74 -6.28
CA SER A 186 -16.69 -5.27 -7.65
C SER A 186 -15.19 -5.17 -7.92
N VAL A 187 -14.38 -4.89 -6.89
CA VAL A 187 -12.92 -4.76 -6.99
C VAL A 187 -12.23 -6.11 -6.80
N LEU A 188 -12.59 -6.86 -5.75
CA LEU A 188 -12.04 -8.17 -5.39
C LEU A 188 -13.12 -9.26 -5.34
N PRO A 189 -13.68 -9.69 -6.50
CA PRO A 189 -14.72 -10.70 -6.57
C PRO A 189 -14.36 -11.96 -5.79
N SER A 190 -15.25 -12.37 -4.88
CA SER A 190 -15.09 -13.53 -4.00
C SER A 190 -14.97 -14.85 -4.78
N ASP A 191 -15.51 -14.90 -5.99
CA ASP A 191 -15.46 -16.04 -6.90
C ASP A 191 -14.16 -16.14 -7.73
N VAL A 192 -13.20 -15.23 -7.50
CA VAL A 192 -11.84 -15.25 -8.04
C VAL A 192 -10.85 -15.39 -6.89
N SER A 193 -10.50 -16.64 -6.56
CA SER A 193 -9.56 -16.96 -5.49
C SER A 193 -8.08 -16.87 -5.91
N ALA A 194 -7.80 -16.83 -7.22
CA ALA A 194 -6.47 -16.66 -7.75
C ALA A 194 -6.03 -15.21 -7.57
N ARG A 195 -5.26 -14.94 -6.51
CA ARG A 195 -4.83 -13.59 -6.13
C ARG A 195 -3.34 -13.57 -5.81
N VAL A 196 -2.64 -12.55 -6.26
CA VAL A 196 -1.25 -12.28 -5.86
C VAL A 196 -1.14 -10.87 -5.31
N ALA A 197 -0.64 -10.72 -4.09
CA ALA A 197 -0.30 -9.42 -3.53
C ALA A 197 1.18 -9.10 -3.76
N VAL A 198 1.50 -7.84 -4.08
CA VAL A 198 2.87 -7.36 -4.34
C VAL A 198 3.12 -6.10 -3.52
N GLU A 199 4.00 -6.18 -2.52
CA GLU A 199 4.37 -5.04 -1.67
C GLU A 199 5.74 -5.26 -1.05
N ALA A 200 6.62 -4.24 -1.09
CA ALA A 200 7.91 -4.23 -0.40
C ALA A 200 7.75 -4.01 1.11
N GLY A 201 7.00 -4.92 1.76
CA GLY A 201 6.72 -4.97 3.18
C GLY A 201 6.40 -6.40 3.62
N ILE A 202 6.13 -6.61 4.90
CA ILE A 202 5.96 -7.95 5.48
C ILE A 202 4.81 -8.72 4.82
N ALA A 203 5.11 -9.93 4.32
CA ALA A 203 4.18 -10.71 3.51
C ALA A 203 2.87 -11.05 4.24
N ASP A 204 2.94 -11.48 5.50
CA ASP A 204 1.81 -12.07 6.23
C ASP A 204 0.57 -11.16 6.35
N TYR A 205 0.74 -9.84 6.26
CA TYR A 205 -0.39 -8.91 6.24
C TYR A 205 -1.40 -9.23 5.11
N TRP A 206 -0.88 -9.68 3.97
CA TRP A 206 -1.65 -9.81 2.74
C TRP A 206 -2.59 -11.01 2.69
N TYR A 207 -2.44 -11.99 3.59
CA TYR A 207 -3.35 -13.13 3.70
C TYR A 207 -4.82 -12.71 3.84
N LYS A 208 -5.08 -11.53 4.42
CA LYS A 208 -6.41 -10.93 4.49
C LYS A 208 -7.09 -10.78 3.12
N TYR A 209 -6.35 -10.43 2.08
CA TYR A 209 -6.88 -10.14 0.74
C TYR A 209 -6.68 -11.27 -0.24
N VAL A 210 -5.61 -12.06 -0.10
CA VAL A 210 -5.31 -13.18 -1.02
C VAL A 210 -5.84 -14.53 -0.54
N GLY A 211 -6.19 -14.65 0.75
CA GLY A 211 -6.64 -15.90 1.34
C GLY A 211 -5.56 -17.00 1.32
N LEU A 212 -5.98 -18.24 1.52
CA LEU A 212 -5.05 -19.40 1.58
C LEU A 212 -4.67 -19.96 0.20
N LYS A 213 -5.42 -19.58 -0.84
CA LYS A 213 -5.20 -20.04 -2.23
C LYS A 213 -4.34 -19.08 -3.05
N GLY A 214 -4.23 -17.82 -2.62
CA GLY A 214 -3.38 -16.85 -3.27
C GLY A 214 -1.90 -16.96 -2.86
N LYS A 215 -1.09 -16.06 -3.40
CA LYS A 215 0.33 -15.93 -3.10
C LYS A 215 0.71 -14.47 -2.85
N ILE A 216 1.89 -14.25 -2.29
CA ILE A 216 2.36 -12.93 -1.87
C ILE A 216 3.81 -12.81 -2.32
N VAL A 217 4.10 -11.75 -3.08
CA VAL A 217 5.45 -11.26 -3.36
C VAL A 217 5.71 -10.12 -2.38
N GLY A 218 6.35 -10.46 -1.26
CA GLY A 218 6.65 -9.52 -0.19
C GLY A 218 7.86 -9.94 0.62
N MET A 219 8.25 -9.11 1.58
CA MET A 219 9.39 -9.36 2.45
C MET A 219 9.06 -10.40 3.51
N THR A 220 10.03 -11.25 3.87
CA THR A 220 9.93 -12.26 4.95
C THR A 220 11.05 -12.15 5.98
N GLY A 221 11.86 -11.10 5.90
CA GLY A 221 12.99 -10.82 6.78
C GLY A 221 13.42 -9.36 6.64
N TYR A 222 14.48 -8.98 7.35
CA TYR A 222 15.07 -7.66 7.23
C TYR A 222 15.71 -7.44 5.85
N GLY A 223 15.95 -6.18 5.51
CA GLY A 223 16.63 -5.81 4.28
C GLY A 223 18.16 -5.92 4.38
N GLU A 224 18.87 -5.30 3.45
CA GLU A 224 20.32 -5.34 3.33
C GLU A 224 20.87 -3.97 2.92
N SER A 225 22.14 -3.70 3.23
CA SER A 225 22.82 -2.46 2.84
C SER A 225 23.37 -2.56 1.41
N ALA A 226 22.59 -2.16 0.41
CA ALA A 226 23.02 -2.08 -0.99
C ALA A 226 22.19 -1.04 -1.77
N PRO A 227 22.59 -0.66 -3.00
CA PRO A 227 21.77 0.18 -3.87
C PRO A 227 20.37 -0.43 -4.10
N ALA A 228 19.33 0.40 -4.08
CA ALA A 228 17.93 -0.05 -4.20
C ALA A 228 17.68 -0.93 -5.44
N GLU A 229 18.29 -0.58 -6.58
CA GLU A 229 18.20 -1.33 -7.84
C GLU A 229 18.73 -2.77 -7.76
N GLN A 230 19.59 -3.07 -6.77
CA GLN A 230 20.08 -4.42 -6.50
C GLN A 230 19.22 -5.13 -5.45
N LEU A 231 18.69 -4.38 -4.47
CA LEU A 231 17.83 -4.92 -3.41
C LEU A 231 16.51 -5.45 -3.97
N PHE A 232 15.84 -4.71 -4.86
CA PHE A 232 14.55 -5.15 -5.41
C PHE A 232 14.66 -6.52 -6.11
N PRO A 233 15.59 -6.76 -7.05
CA PRO A 233 15.78 -8.09 -7.63
C PRO A 233 16.21 -9.15 -6.61
N PHE A 234 17.10 -8.81 -5.67
CA PHE A 234 17.58 -9.73 -4.66
C PHE A 234 16.43 -10.28 -3.79
N PHE A 235 15.48 -9.42 -3.41
CA PHE A 235 14.29 -9.80 -2.66
C PHE A 235 13.11 -10.26 -3.53
N GLY A 236 13.32 -10.46 -4.83
CA GLY A 236 12.31 -11.03 -5.73
C GLY A 236 11.25 -10.03 -6.23
N PHE A 237 11.46 -8.73 -6.10
CA PHE A 237 10.65 -7.71 -6.77
C PHE A 237 11.10 -7.54 -8.21
N THR A 238 10.80 -8.56 -9.02
CA THR A 238 11.03 -8.55 -10.47
C THR A 238 9.74 -8.91 -11.20
N VAL A 239 9.60 -8.39 -12.42
CA VAL A 239 8.46 -8.73 -13.29
C VAL A 239 8.36 -10.25 -13.47
N ASP A 240 9.49 -10.92 -13.70
CA ASP A 240 9.52 -12.36 -13.96
C ASP A 240 9.12 -13.19 -12.75
N HIS A 241 9.50 -12.78 -11.53
CA HIS A 241 9.09 -13.46 -10.32
C HIS A 241 7.59 -13.28 -10.03
N ILE A 242 7.02 -12.10 -10.29
CA ILE A 242 5.56 -11.87 -10.18
C ILE A 242 4.81 -12.75 -11.18
N VAL A 243 5.26 -12.82 -12.43
CA VAL A 243 4.67 -13.69 -13.46
C VAL A 243 4.75 -15.16 -13.05
N ALA A 244 5.91 -15.64 -12.59
CA ALA A 244 6.06 -17.01 -12.15
C ALA A 244 5.17 -17.34 -10.94
N THR A 245 5.03 -16.40 -10.00
CA THR A 245 4.15 -16.54 -8.83
C THR A 245 2.68 -16.61 -9.25
N ALA A 246 2.27 -15.76 -10.19
CA ALA A 246 0.93 -15.78 -10.77
C ALA A 246 0.61 -17.11 -11.47
N GLU A 247 1.54 -17.64 -12.27
CA GLU A 247 1.38 -18.93 -12.94
C GLU A 247 1.26 -20.10 -11.95
N GLN A 248 1.94 -20.05 -10.80
CA GLN A 248 1.77 -21.04 -9.74
C GLN A 248 0.35 -21.02 -9.14
N VAL A 249 -0.23 -19.82 -8.96
CA VAL A 249 -1.60 -19.66 -8.43
C VAL A 249 -2.66 -20.14 -9.42
N LEU A 250 -2.42 -19.96 -10.73
CA LEU A 250 -3.36 -20.39 -11.77
C LEU A 250 -3.38 -21.91 -11.99
N ASN A 251 -2.27 -22.60 -11.69
CA ASN A 251 -2.09 -24.02 -11.94
C ASN A 251 -2.37 -24.93 -10.72
N GLY A 252 -2.69 -24.35 -9.56
CA GLY A 252 -2.91 -25.07 -8.28
C GLY A 252 -4.31 -24.91 -7.72
#